data_AF-A0A2K4FNP9-F1
#
_entry.id   AF-A0A2K4FNP9-F1
#
_cell.length_a   1.000
_cell.length_b   1.000
_cell.length_c   1.000
_cell.angle_alpha   90.00
_cell.angle_beta   90.00
_cell.angle_gamma   90.00
#
_symmetry.space_group_name_H-M   'P 1'
#
loop_
_entity.id
_entity.type
_entity.pdbx_description
1 polymer ?
#
loop_
_entity_poly.entity_id
_entity_poly.type
_entity_poly.pdbx_seq_one_letter_code
_entity_poly.pdbx_strand_id
1 'polypeptide(L)'
;MLLENEIQCLKLGRELSTKLSKCRDDPLAMWLASYIRRLMCELLEAEDPSQLARASSACMDAILKLWEHRGLLPCANQRRPADGVTSQSFKAKSDK
;
A
#
# COMPACT_ATOMS: atom_id res chain seq x y z
N MET A 1 24.06 8.37 15.34
CA MET A 1 23.39 7.51 16.34
C MET A 1 21.90 7.80 16.23
N LEU A 2 21.05 6.80 16.03
CA LEU A 2 19.60 6.99 15.92
C LEU A 2 19.02 7.30 17.30
N LEU A 3 18.01 8.18 17.37
CA LEU A 3 17.23 8.37 18.58
C LEU A 3 16.11 7.31 18.64
N GLU A 4 15.43 7.25 19.78
CA GLU A 4 14.34 6.30 20.00
C GLU A 4 13.24 6.41 18.93
N ASN A 5 12.91 7.63 18.53
CA ASN A 5 11.84 7.88 17.55
C ASN A 5 12.18 7.30 16.17
N GLU A 6 13.43 7.39 15.70
CA GLU A 6 13.83 6.82 14.42
C GLU A 6 13.83 5.29 14.47
N ILE A 7 14.22 4.70 15.61
CA ILE A 7 14.17 3.24 15.81
C ILE A 7 12.72 2.74 15.73
N GLN A 8 11.79 3.42 16.39
CA GLN A 8 10.37 3.08 16.33
C GLN A 8 9.80 3.27 14.92
N CYS A 9 10.19 4.35 14.23
CA CYS A 9 9.81 4.60 12.84
C CYS A 9 10.24 3.46 11.91
N LEU A 10 11.50 3.02 12.02
CA LEU A 10 12.03 1.90 11.24
C LEU A 10 11.32 0.58 11.55
N LYS A 11 11.02 0.31 12.82
CA LYS A 11 10.32 -0.90 13.24
C LYS A 11 8.91 -0.94 12.65
N LEU A 12 8.15 0.15 12.80
CA LEU A 12 6.79 0.27 12.29
C LEU A 12 6.77 0.20 10.76
N GLY A 13 7.66 0.92 10.09
CA GLY A 13 7.80 0.90 8.64
C GLY A 13 8.12 -0.49 8.11
N ARG A 14 8.98 -1.25 8.80
CA ARG A 14 9.32 -2.65 8.44
C ARG A 14 8.12 -3.57 8.55
N GLU A 15 7.41 -3.52 9.68
CA GLU A 15 6.25 -4.39 9.91
C GLU A 15 5.14 -4.10 8.90
N LEU A 16 4.88 -2.83 8.62
CA LEU A 16 3.85 -2.40 7.69
C LEU A 16 4.20 -2.74 6.25
N SER A 17 5.40 -2.39 5.78
CA SER A 17 5.85 -2.74 4.42
C SER A 17 5.85 -4.26 4.19
N THR A 18 6.21 -5.05 5.20
CA THR A 18 6.14 -6.52 5.14
C THR A 18 4.69 -7.02 4.98
N LYS A 19 3.74 -6.43 5.72
CA LYS A 19 2.32 -6.78 5.60
C LYS A 19 1.77 -6.39 4.22
N LEU A 20 2.03 -5.17 3.77
CA LEU A 20 1.59 -4.66 2.46
C LEU A 20 2.17 -5.48 1.30
N SER A 21 3.42 -5.92 1.39
CA SER A 21 4.07 -6.74 0.35
C SER A 21 3.44 -8.14 0.19
N LYS A 22 2.61 -8.58 1.14
CA LYS A 22 1.86 -9.85 1.03
C LYS A 22 0.58 -9.69 0.20
N CYS A 23 0.09 -8.47 0.02
CA CYS A 23 -1.08 -8.15 -0.80
C CYS A 23 -0.70 -8.04 -2.28
N ARG A 24 -0.26 -9.16 -2.89
CA ARG A 24 0.24 -9.17 -4.28
C ARG A 24 -0.81 -8.76 -5.31
N ASP A 25 -2.08 -8.99 -5.01
CA ASP A 25 -3.20 -8.66 -5.90
C ASP A 25 -3.64 -7.18 -5.77
N ASP A 26 -2.97 -6.41 -4.92
CA ASP A 26 -3.21 -4.98 -4.73
C ASP A 26 -1.95 -4.17 -5.15
N PRO A 27 -1.93 -3.65 -6.39
CA PRO A 27 -0.83 -2.83 -6.88
C PRO A 27 -0.56 -1.58 -6.02
N LEU A 28 -1.60 -1.04 -5.38
CA LEU A 28 -1.46 0.13 -4.52
C LEU A 28 -0.78 -0.24 -3.20
N ALA A 29 -1.14 -1.37 -2.60
CA ALA A 29 -0.44 -1.91 -1.42
C ALA A 29 1.03 -2.19 -1.73
N MET A 30 1.34 -2.77 -2.89
CA MET A 30 2.71 -3.02 -3.35
C MET A 30 3.51 -1.74 -3.56
N TRP A 31 2.89 -0.72 -4.15
CA TRP A 31 3.50 0.60 -4.33
C TRP A 31 3.80 1.25 -2.97
N LEU A 32 2.83 1.22 -2.05
CA LEU A 32 2.98 1.76 -0.69
C LEU A 32 4.09 1.05 0.09
N ALA A 33 4.17 -0.28 0.01
CA ALA A 33 5.23 -1.05 0.62
C ALA A 33 6.63 -0.61 0.12
N SER A 34 6.75 -0.40 -1.19
CA SER A 34 7.97 0.05 -1.84
C SER A 34 8.33 1.48 -1.45
N TYR A 35 7.34 2.37 -1.37
CA TYR A 35 7.51 3.76 -0.97
C TYR A 35 7.99 3.88 0.49
N ILE A 36 7.35 3.17 1.43
CA ILE A 36 7.78 3.14 2.84
C ILE A 36 9.20 2.60 2.96
N ARG A 37 9.53 1.52 2.25
CA ARG A 37 10.89 0.95 2.25
C ARG A 37 11.93 1.95 1.74
N ARG A 38 11.61 2.73 0.70
CA ARG A 38 12.49 3.80 0.20
C ARG A 38 12.75 4.85 1.28
N LEU A 39 11.71 5.33 1.96
CA LEU A 39 11.86 6.32 3.04
C LEU A 39 12.68 5.78 4.22
N MET A 40 12.55 4.50 4.54
CA MET A 40 13.39 3.86 5.55
C MET A 40 14.87 3.78 5.12
N CYS A 41 15.14 3.52 3.83
CA CYS A 41 16.50 3.56 3.30
C CYS A 41 17.09 4.97 3.40
N GLU A 42 16.33 5.99 2.99
CA GLU A 42 16.74 7.40 3.12
C GLU A 42 17.04 7.77 4.58
N LEU A 43 16.29 7.23 5.54
CA LEU A 43 16.56 7.41 6.97
C LEU A 43 17.85 6.74 7.42
N LEU A 44 18.12 5.53 6.94
CA LEU A 44 19.33 4.76 7.29
C LEU A 44 20.59 5.35 6.64
N GLU A 45 20.45 5.97 5.47
CA GLU A 45 21.54 6.59 4.70
C GLU A 45 21.79 8.05 5.11
N ALA A 46 20.95 8.65 5.95
CA ALA A 46 21.09 10.03 6.37
C ALA A 46 22.41 10.27 7.14
N GLU A 47 23.18 11.23 6.66
CA GLU A 47 24.53 11.53 7.19
C GLU A 47 24.51 12.60 8.28
N ASP A 48 23.46 13.43 8.34
CA ASP A 48 23.33 14.51 9.30
C ASP A 48 21.97 14.50 10.04
N PRO A 49 21.89 15.14 11.23
CA PRO A 49 20.68 15.12 12.05
C PRO A 49 19.45 15.74 11.38
N SER A 50 19.62 16.69 10.45
CA SER A 50 18.51 17.34 9.75
C SER A 50 17.91 16.43 8.69
N GLN A 51 18.76 15.68 7.98
CA GLN A 51 18.33 14.64 7.04
C GLN A 51 17.61 13.51 7.79
N LEU A 52 18.17 13.10 8.93
CA LEU A 52 17.59 12.08 9.79
C LEU A 52 16.17 12.46 10.23
N ALA A 53 16.01 13.66 10.78
CA ALA A 53 14.71 14.17 11.23
C ALA A 53 13.70 14.30 10.08
N ARG A 54 14.15 14.77 8.90
CA ARG A 54 13.30 14.87 7.71
C ARG A 54 12.85 13.50 7.22
N ALA A 55 13.76 12.54 7.10
CA ALA A 55 13.44 11.19 6.64
C ALA A 55 12.53 10.45 7.63
N SER A 56 12.78 10.61 8.93
CA SER A 56 11.94 10.09 10.01
C SER A 56 10.53 10.66 9.96
N SER A 57 10.40 11.98 9.85
CA SER A 57 9.12 12.65 9.72
C SER A 57 8.39 12.19 8.46
N ALA A 58 9.05 12.12 7.31
CA ALA A 58 8.43 11.67 6.05
C ALA A 58 7.92 10.23 6.14
N CYS A 59 8.69 9.34 6.77
CA CYS A 59 8.29 7.95 6.96
C CYS A 59 7.09 7.83 7.90
N MET A 60 7.10 8.52 9.06
CA MET A 60 5.96 8.55 9.98
C MET A 60 4.69 9.15 9.33
N ASP A 61 4.85 10.24 8.58
CA ASP A 61 3.75 10.89 7.85
C ASP A 61 3.11 9.94 6.84
N ALA A 62 3.92 9.21 6.08
CA ALA A 62 3.44 8.24 5.10
C ALA A 62 2.64 7.11 5.78
N ILE A 63 3.11 6.64 6.94
CA ILE A 63 2.43 5.61 7.72
C ILE A 63 1.09 6.12 8.25
N LEU A 64 1.05 7.32 8.82
CA LEU A 64 -0.18 7.91 9.37
C LEU A 64 -1.22 8.18 8.28
N LYS A 65 -0.81 8.81 7.17
CA LYS A 65 -1.68 9.05 6.01
C LYS A 65 -2.25 7.76 5.43
N LEU A 66 -1.43 6.71 5.38
CA LEU A 66 -1.93 5.39 4.98
C LEU A 66 -3.01 4.89 5.95
N TRP A 67 -2.78 5.04 7.25
CA TRP A 67 -3.71 4.59 8.27
C TRP A 67 -5.05 5.34 8.25
N GLU A 68 -4.99 6.65 8.02
CA GLU A 68 -6.13 7.55 7.87
C GLU A 68 -6.96 7.20 6.62
N HIS A 69 -6.30 6.97 5.50
CA HIS A 69 -6.97 6.74 4.22
C HIS A 69 -7.22 5.26 3.93
N ARG A 70 -6.89 4.33 4.84
CA ARG A 70 -7.01 2.87 4.60
C ARG A 70 -8.41 2.42 4.17
N GLY A 71 -9.46 3.11 4.63
CA GLY A 71 -10.85 2.81 4.27
C GLY A 71 -11.30 3.39 2.94
N LEU A 72 -10.51 4.30 2.35
CA LEU A 72 -10.77 4.94 1.06
C LEU A 72 -9.94 4.30 -0.07
N LEU A 73 -8.93 3.50 0.27
CA LEU A 73 -8.15 2.79 -0.71
C LEU A 73 -9.03 1.73 -1.39
N PRO A 74 -9.01 1.66 -2.73
CA PRO A 74 -9.74 0.63 -3.45
C PRO A 74 -9.16 -0.73 -3.08
N CYS A 75 -9.83 -1.45 -2.17
CA CYS A 75 -9.54 -2.86 -1.94
C CYS A 75 -9.83 -3.61 -3.23
N ALA A 76 -8.82 -4.30 -3.78
CA ALA A 76 -9.00 -5.22 -4.91
C ALA A 76 -10.10 -6.28 -4.68
N ASN A 77 -10.48 -6.50 -3.41
CA ASN A 77 -11.58 -7.36 -3.00
C ASN A 77 -12.99 -6.74 -3.08
N GLN A 78 -13.14 -5.48 -3.50
CA GLN A 78 -14.42 -5.04 -4.05
C GLN A 78 -14.57 -5.68 -5.43
N ARG A 79 -14.95 -6.98 -5.43
CA ARG A 79 -15.63 -7.56 -6.58
C ARG A 79 -16.78 -6.60 -6.89
N ARG A 80 -16.68 -5.84 -7.99
CA ARG A 80 -17.90 -5.37 -8.64
C ARG A 80 -18.80 -6.60 -8.75
N PRO A 81 -20.09 -6.54 -8.39
CA PRO A 81 -21.03 -7.48 -8.94
C PRO A 81 -20.75 -7.50 -10.44
N ALA A 82 -20.45 -8.67 -10.98
CA ALA A 82 -20.37 -8.81 -12.42
C ALA A 82 -21.75 -8.40 -12.94
N ASP A 83 -21.87 -7.16 -13.41
CA ASP A 83 -23.10 -6.69 -14.04
C ASP A 83 -23.45 -7.72 -15.11
N GLY A 84 -24.64 -8.30 -14.94
CA GLY A 84 -25.04 -9.53 -15.58
C GLY A 84 -24.82 -9.48 -17.08
N VAL A 85 -23.82 -10.23 -17.55
CA VAL A 85 -23.86 -10.73 -18.92
C VAL A 85 -24.96 -11.77 -18.94
N THR A 86 -26.17 -11.30 -19.22
CA THR A 86 -27.29 -12.14 -19.58
C THR A 86 -26.90 -12.79 -20.91
N SER A 87 -26.41 -14.03 -20.84
CA SER A 87 -26.29 -14.88 -22.02
C SER A 87 -27.70 -15.07 -22.59
N GLN A 88 -28.10 -14.21 -23.51
CA GLN A 88 -29.28 -14.46 -24.34
C GLN A 88 -28.94 -15.67 -25.22
N SER A 89 -29.39 -16.84 -24.76
CA SER A 89 -29.52 -18.04 -25.57
C SER A 89 -30.41 -17.72 -26.77
N PHE A 90 -29.80 -17.49 -27.93
CA PHE A 90 -30.52 -17.48 -29.20
C PHE A 90 -31.08 -18.88 -29.46
N LYS A 91 -32.36 -19.07 -29.14
CA LYS A 91 -33.11 -20.25 -29.55
C LYS A 91 -33.47 -20.06 -31.03
N ALA A 92 -32.65 -20.63 -31.92
CA ALA A 92 -33.00 -20.74 -33.33
C ALA A 92 -34.24 -21.63 -33.47
N LYS A 93 -35.38 -21.03 -33.82
CA LYS A 93 -36.51 -21.77 -34.40
C LYS A 93 -36.06 -22.26 -35.78
N SER A 94 -35.95 -23.57 -35.94
CA SER A 94 -35.89 -24.19 -37.25
C SER A 94 -37.30 -24.62 -37.62
N ASP A 95 -38.02 -23.73 -38.31
CA ASP A 95 -39.21 -24.08 -39.09
C ASP A 95 -38.73 -24.41 -40.51
N LYS A 96 -38.74 -25.69 -40.88
CA LYS A 96 -39.45 -26.29 -42.03
C LYS A 96 -38.94 -27.70 -42.33
#